data_AF-A0A1G0N2N7-F1
#
_entry.id   AF-A0A1G0N2N7-F1
#
_cell.length_a   1.000
_cell.length_b   1.000
_cell.length_c   1.000
_cell.angle_alpha   90.00
_cell.angle_beta   90.00
_cell.angle_gamma   90.00
#
_symmetry.space_group_name_H-M   'P 1'
#
loop_
_entity.id
_entity.type
_entity.pdbx_description
1 polymer ?
#
loop_
_entity_poly.entity_id
_entity_poly.type
_entity_poly.pdbx_seq_one_letter_code
_entity_poly.pdbx_strand_id
1 'polypeptide(L)'
;MASIDSKKLNRQMMIYRIVQTIFVGLLIVLAIVFQSRFAVLGKPELFLRSIMFAVIGQLILIWPVYKLAWRDAGVEIEGATANLTVDQQKALRKKRLLGDLWKFCGVAFYVAFVMLVPDAKKASGSTPVLAITIFSFLLTCLMYFQCFNFSAKKRLKEIA
;
A
#
# COMPACT_ATOMS: atom_id res chain seq x y z
N MET A 1 -14.94 2.31 -31.22
CA MET A 1 -14.44 2.04 -29.85
C MET A 1 -13.48 3.15 -29.49
N ALA A 2 -13.74 3.91 -28.42
CA ALA A 2 -12.86 5.02 -28.03
C ALA A 2 -11.46 4.47 -27.76
N SER A 3 -10.44 4.99 -28.46
CA SER A 3 -9.06 4.59 -28.27
C SER A 3 -8.64 4.93 -26.83
N ILE A 4 -8.59 3.93 -25.95
CA ILE A 4 -8.11 4.12 -24.58
C ILE A 4 -6.62 4.44 -24.67
N ASP A 5 -6.21 5.57 -24.06
CA ASP A 5 -4.79 5.92 -23.96
C ASP A 5 -4.10 5.03 -22.91
N SER A 6 -3.75 3.82 -23.35
CA SER A 6 -3.07 2.82 -22.53
C SER A 6 -1.64 3.23 -22.13
N LYS A 7 -1.02 4.23 -22.80
CA LYS A 7 0.34 4.68 -22.48
C LYS A 7 0.42 5.29 -21.09
N LYS A 8 -0.58 6.10 -20.70
CA LYS A 8 -0.63 6.73 -19.38
C LYS A 8 -0.74 5.69 -18.26
N LEU A 9 -1.63 4.70 -18.44
CA LEU A 9 -1.81 3.61 -17.47
C LEU A 9 -0.57 2.72 -17.36
N ASN A 10 0.08 2.41 -18.48
CA ASN A 10 1.33 1.63 -18.50
C ASN A 10 2.46 2.37 -17.76
N ARG A 11 2.60 3.69 -17.95
CA ARG A 11 3.54 4.52 -17.19
C ARG A 11 3.26 4.48 -15.70
N GLN A 12 1.99 4.56 -15.29
CA GLN A 12 1.60 4.51 -13.88
C GLN A 12 1.91 3.13 -13.25
N MET A 13 1.61 2.03 -13.95
CA MET A 13 1.99 0.69 -13.51
C MET A 13 3.51 0.53 -13.37
N MET A 14 4.28 1.12 -14.28
CA MET A 14 5.75 1.11 -14.21
C MET A 14 6.26 1.85 -12.97
N ILE A 15 5.73 3.05 -12.68
CA ILE A 15 6.06 3.80 -11.46
C ILE A 15 5.74 2.96 -10.23
N TYR A 16 4.57 2.33 -10.17
CA TYR A 16 4.20 1.49 -9.02
C TYR A 16 5.13 0.28 -8.85
N ARG A 17 5.64 -0.31 -9.94
CA ARG A 17 6.67 -1.37 -9.82
C ARG A 17 7.99 -0.84 -9.24
N ILE A 18 8.44 0.34 -9.66
CA ILE A 18 9.66 0.96 -9.11
C ILE A 18 9.47 1.22 -7.61
N VAL A 19 8.33 1.79 -7.22
CA VAL A 19 8.00 2.05 -5.81
C VAL A 19 7.94 0.74 -5.00
N GLN A 20 7.39 -0.35 -5.58
CA GLN A 20 7.41 -1.67 -4.96
C GLN A 20 8.83 -2.16 -4.68
N THR A 21 9.74 -2.06 -5.65
CA THR A 21 11.14 -2.47 -5.46
C THR A 21 11.79 -1.70 -4.32
N ILE A 22 11.55 -0.38 -4.25
CA ILE A 22 12.04 0.47 -3.15
C ILE A 22 11.47 0.00 -1.81
N PHE A 23 10.16 -0.28 -1.74
CA PHE A 23 9.49 -0.70 -0.50
C PHE A 23 9.92 -2.10 -0.04
N VAL A 24 10.20 -3.02 -0.97
CA VAL A 24 10.79 -4.32 -0.65
C VAL A 24 12.21 -4.14 -0.07
N GLY A 25 13.03 -3.29 -0.68
CA GLY A 25 14.36 -2.97 -0.13
C GLY A 25 14.28 -2.37 1.27
N LEU A 26 13.37 -1.42 1.49
CA LEU A 26 13.12 -0.83 2.80
C LEU A 26 12.65 -1.87 3.84
N LEU A 27 11.80 -2.81 3.43
CA LEU A 27 11.32 -3.89 4.30
C LEU A 27 12.49 -4.79 4.73
N ILE A 28 13.41 -5.14 3.83
CA ILE A 28 14.60 -5.93 4.15
C ILE A 28 15.52 -5.18 5.13
N VAL A 29 15.80 -3.90 4.87
CA VAL A 29 16.65 -3.08 5.75
C VAL A 29 16.04 -2.99 7.15
N LEU A 30 14.73 -2.72 7.26
CA LEU A 30 14.05 -2.65 8.55
C LEU A 30 13.98 -4.02 9.23
N ALA A 31 13.84 -5.12 8.50
CA ALA A 31 13.93 -6.46 9.04
C ALA A 31 15.28 -6.71 9.72
N ILE A 32 16.39 -6.35 9.06
CA ILE A 32 17.74 -6.46 9.63
C ILE A 32 17.90 -5.58 10.87
N VAL A 33 17.44 -4.32 10.80
CA VAL A 33 17.51 -3.37 11.93
C VAL A 33 16.72 -3.88 13.13
N PHE A 34 15.47 -4.33 12.94
CA PHE A 34 14.68 -4.86 14.04
C PHE A 34 15.23 -6.18 14.56
N GLN A 35 15.70 -7.08 13.71
CA GLN A 35 16.35 -8.32 14.13
C GLN A 35 17.54 -8.04 15.06
N SER A 36 18.41 -7.09 14.69
CA SER A 36 19.55 -6.70 15.54
C SER A 36 19.08 -6.12 16.88
N ARG A 37 18.04 -5.28 16.91
CA ARG A 37 17.48 -4.72 18.15
C ARG A 37 16.87 -5.79 19.05
N PHE A 38 16.12 -6.74 18.49
CA PHE A 38 15.54 -7.84 19.26
C PHE A 38 16.61 -8.81 19.80
N ALA A 39 17.71 -9.01 19.05
CA ALA A 39 18.86 -9.78 19.52
C ALA A 39 19.56 -9.12 20.70
N VAL A 40 19.78 -7.79 20.64
CA VAL A 40 20.34 -7.01 21.77
C VAL A 40 19.45 -7.06 23.00
N LEU A 41 18.13 -7.09 22.82
CA LEU A 41 17.17 -7.24 23.92
C LEU A 41 17.06 -8.67 24.47
N GLY A 42 17.81 -9.64 23.92
CA GLY A 42 17.76 -11.05 24.32
C GLY A 42 16.44 -11.75 24.00
N LYS A 43 15.62 -11.16 23.11
CA LYS A 43 14.27 -11.65 22.77
C LYS A 43 14.06 -11.77 21.26
N PRO A 44 14.86 -12.60 20.54
CA PRO A 44 14.72 -12.78 19.09
C PRO A 44 13.37 -13.39 18.68
N GLU A 45 12.71 -14.14 19.56
CA GLU A 45 11.37 -14.71 19.33
C GLU A 45 10.29 -13.64 19.08
N LEU A 46 10.42 -12.46 19.68
CA LEU A 46 9.48 -11.36 19.50
C LEU A 46 9.56 -10.76 18.09
N PHE A 47 10.71 -10.85 17.43
CA PHE A 47 10.86 -10.45 16.04
C PHE A 47 10.02 -11.34 15.12
N LEU A 48 10.14 -12.66 15.24
CA LEU A 48 9.37 -13.61 14.44
C LEU A 48 7.87 -13.47 14.68
N ARG A 49 7.45 -13.30 15.95
CA ARG A 49 6.05 -12.99 16.27
C ARG A 49 5.58 -11.70 15.61
N SER A 50 6.42 -10.66 15.60
CA SER A 50 6.06 -9.38 14.97
C SER A 50 5.83 -9.51 13.47
N ILE A 51 6.64 -10.30 12.76
CA ILE A 51 6.44 -10.61 11.35
C ILE A 51 5.14 -11.41 11.16
N MET A 52 4.90 -12.43 11.98
CA MET A 52 3.70 -13.25 11.90
C MET A 52 2.42 -12.42 12.08
N PHE A 53 2.37 -11.55 13.09
CA PHE A 53 1.25 -10.64 13.30
C PHE A 53 1.07 -9.66 12.15
N ALA A 54 2.16 -9.16 11.57
CA ALA A 54 2.09 -8.29 10.40
C ALA A 54 1.51 -8.99 9.17
N VAL A 55 1.89 -10.25 8.94
CA VAL A 55 1.33 -11.08 7.86
C VAL A 55 -0.15 -11.38 8.12
N ILE A 56 -0.54 -11.71 9.35
CA ILE A 56 -1.96 -11.92 9.70
C ILE A 56 -2.77 -10.65 9.45
N GLY A 57 -2.26 -9.50 9.91
CA GLY A 57 -2.88 -8.19 9.66
C GLY A 57 -3.02 -7.90 8.16
N GLN A 58 -1.98 -8.20 7.38
CA GLN A 58 -2.02 -8.09 5.92
C GLN A 58 -3.10 -8.99 5.31
N LEU A 59 -3.21 -10.26 5.74
CA LEU A 59 -4.21 -11.20 5.21
C LEU A 59 -5.64 -10.70 5.43
N ILE A 60 -5.94 -10.15 6.62
CA ILE A 60 -7.24 -9.54 6.93
C ILE A 60 -7.51 -8.34 6.00
N LEU A 61 -6.47 -7.56 5.69
CA LEU A 61 -6.56 -6.38 4.84
C LEU A 61 -6.55 -6.68 3.34
N ILE A 62 -6.32 -7.93 2.89
CA ILE A 62 -6.30 -8.29 1.46
C ILE A 62 -7.57 -7.82 0.76
N TRP A 63 -8.74 -8.19 1.29
CA TRP A 63 -10.00 -7.92 0.62
C TRP A 63 -10.32 -6.43 0.48
N PRO A 64 -10.26 -5.59 1.54
CA PRO A 64 -10.52 -4.16 1.41
C PRO A 64 -9.50 -3.45 0.50
N VAL A 65 -8.22 -3.84 0.57
CA VAL A 65 -7.16 -3.28 -0.27
C VAL A 65 -7.36 -3.65 -1.73
N TYR A 66 -7.70 -4.91 -2.02
CA TYR A 66 -8.04 -5.36 -3.37
C TYR A 66 -9.22 -4.58 -3.93
N LYS A 67 -10.31 -4.43 -3.15
CA LYS A 67 -11.50 -3.69 -3.57
C LYS A 67 -11.17 -2.22 -3.89
N LEU A 68 -10.31 -1.59 -3.08
CA LEU A 68 -9.88 -0.22 -3.30
C LEU A 68 -8.99 -0.10 -4.55
N ALA A 69 -8.02 -0.99 -4.72
CA ALA A 69 -7.15 -1.03 -5.90
C ALA A 69 -7.91 -1.30 -7.20
N TRP A 70 -8.93 -2.17 -7.16
CA TRP A 70 -9.81 -2.46 -8.30
C TRP A 70 -10.63 -1.24 -8.71
N ARG A 71 -11.16 -0.48 -7.74
CA ARG A 71 -11.89 0.75 -7.99
C ARG A 71 -10.98 1.81 -8.62
N ASP A 72 -9.81 2.03 -8.04
CA ASP A 72 -8.86 3.03 -8.53
C ASP A 72 -8.36 2.70 -9.95
N ALA A 73 -8.06 1.43 -10.24
CA ALA A 73 -7.71 1.00 -11.59
C ALA A 73 -8.85 1.25 -12.59
N GLY A 74 -10.10 1.03 -12.16
CA GLY A 74 -11.28 1.37 -12.97
C GLY A 74 -11.39 2.86 -13.26
N VAL A 75 -11.17 3.71 -12.26
CA VAL A 75 -11.22 5.18 -12.40
C VAL A 75 -10.15 5.70 -13.37
N GLU A 76 -8.94 5.12 -13.35
CA GLU A 76 -7.89 5.51 -14.29
C GLU A 76 -8.18 5.07 -15.73
N ILE A 77 -8.79 3.90 -15.92
CA ILE A 77 -9.22 3.43 -17.25
C ILE A 77 -10.39 4.27 -17.78
N GLU A 78 -11.42 4.49 -16.95
CA GLU A 78 -12.56 5.38 -17.29
C GLU A 78 -12.04 6.79 -17.65
N GLY A 79 -11.07 7.30 -16.88
CA GLY A 79 -10.43 8.59 -17.13
C GLY A 79 -9.50 8.66 -18.34
N ALA A 80 -9.17 7.54 -18.97
CA ALA A 80 -8.32 7.46 -20.16
C ALA A 80 -9.14 7.33 -21.47
N THR A 81 -10.48 7.40 -21.38
CA THR A 81 -11.36 7.41 -22.55
C THR A 81 -11.41 8.81 -23.20
N ALA A 82 -11.26 8.86 -24.53
CA ALA A 82 -11.45 10.10 -25.29
C ALA A 82 -12.94 10.48 -25.30
N ASN A 83 -13.26 11.76 -25.05
CA ASN A 83 -14.61 12.36 -25.02
C ASN A 83 -15.43 12.21 -23.72
N LEU A 84 -14.80 12.37 -22.55
CA LEU A 84 -15.53 12.51 -21.28
C LEU A 84 -16.30 13.84 -21.19
N THR A 85 -17.59 13.78 -20.90
CA THR A 85 -18.39 14.99 -20.60
C THR A 85 -17.96 15.63 -19.27
N VAL A 86 -18.26 16.92 -19.08
CA VAL A 86 -17.88 17.68 -17.86
C VAL A 86 -18.40 17.01 -16.58
N ASP A 87 -19.60 16.43 -16.63
CA ASP A 87 -20.19 15.74 -15.49
C ASP A 87 -19.52 14.39 -15.19
N GLN A 88 -19.10 13.64 -16.22
CA GLN A 88 -18.30 12.43 -16.06
C GLN A 88 -16.91 12.76 -15.49
N GLN A 89 -16.29 13.85 -15.91
CA GLN A 89 -15.02 14.31 -15.33
C GLN A 89 -15.17 14.68 -13.84
N LYS A 90 -16.25 15.37 -13.45
CA LYS A 90 -16.54 15.69 -12.04
C LYS A 90 -16.75 14.42 -11.21
N ALA A 91 -17.48 13.44 -11.73
CA ALA A 91 -17.71 12.16 -11.07
C ALA A 91 -16.39 11.38 -10.86
N LEU A 92 -15.52 11.35 -11.87
CA LEU A 92 -14.20 10.72 -11.77
C LEU A 92 -13.29 11.41 -10.75
N ARG A 93 -13.29 12.75 -10.69
CA ARG A 93 -12.56 13.50 -9.66
C ARG A 93 -13.03 13.15 -8.25
N LYS A 94 -14.34 13.04 -8.03
CA LYS A 94 -14.89 12.60 -6.72
C LYS A 94 -14.46 11.17 -6.37
N LYS A 95 -14.48 10.25 -7.33
CA LYS A 95 -14.01 8.87 -7.11
C LYS A 95 -12.51 8.83 -6.77
N ARG A 96 -11.67 9.63 -7.44
CA ARG A 96 -10.24 9.77 -7.11
C ARG A 96 -10.03 10.32 -5.69
N LEU A 97 -10.72 11.41 -5.34
CA LEU A 97 -10.64 12.01 -3.99
C LEU A 97 -10.99 11.01 -2.88
N LEU A 98 -12.01 10.18 -3.07
CA LEU A 98 -12.36 9.13 -2.10
C LEU A 98 -11.28 8.04 -1.99
N GLY A 99 -10.57 7.73 -3.08
CA GLY A 99 -9.41 6.83 -3.06
C GLY A 99 -8.22 7.45 -2.34
N ASP A 100 -7.92 8.72 -2.63
CA ASP A 100 -6.81 9.45 -2.04
C ASP A 100 -7.03 9.73 -0.55
N LEU A 101 -8.27 10.01 -0.12
CA LEU A 101 -8.62 10.15 1.29
C LEU A 101 -8.32 8.86 2.06
N TRP A 102 -8.71 7.70 1.52
CA TRP A 102 -8.46 6.41 2.18
C TRP A 102 -6.96 6.11 2.32
N LYS A 103 -6.18 6.40 1.27
CA LYS A 103 -4.71 6.25 1.29
C LYS A 103 -4.09 7.22 2.29
N PHE A 104 -4.55 8.47 2.29
CA PHE A 104 -4.05 9.51 3.19
C PHE A 104 -4.35 9.17 4.64
N CYS A 105 -5.54 8.66 4.97
CA CYS A 105 -5.84 8.17 6.31
C CYS A 105 -4.88 7.05 6.75
N GLY A 106 -4.56 6.11 5.86
CA GLY A 106 -3.58 5.05 6.16
C GLY A 106 -2.18 5.58 6.42
N VAL A 107 -1.71 6.53 5.60
CA VAL A 107 -0.40 7.17 5.76
C VAL A 107 -0.36 8.07 7.00
N ALA A 108 -1.39 8.88 7.23
CA ALA A 108 -1.49 9.79 8.37
C ALA A 108 -1.56 9.00 9.69
N PHE A 109 -2.33 7.91 9.73
CA PHE A 109 -2.35 7.01 10.87
C PHE A 109 -0.95 6.44 11.14
N TYR A 110 -0.25 5.98 10.11
CA TYR A 110 1.11 5.45 10.25
C TYR A 110 2.10 6.52 10.75
N VAL A 111 2.10 7.72 10.16
CA VAL A 111 3.00 8.81 10.57
C VAL A 111 2.71 9.25 12.00
N ALA A 112 1.44 9.47 12.34
CA ALA A 112 1.03 9.82 13.70
C ALA A 112 1.43 8.72 14.68
N PHE A 113 1.22 7.45 14.34
CA PHE A 113 1.61 6.32 15.19
C PHE A 113 3.13 6.29 15.41
N VAL A 114 3.94 6.41 14.36
CA VAL A 114 5.40 6.39 14.47
C VAL A 114 5.93 7.59 15.26
N MET A 115 5.36 8.79 15.08
CA MET A 115 5.75 9.98 15.83
C MET A 115 5.31 9.95 17.30
N LEU A 116 4.17 9.32 17.61
CA LEU A 116 3.58 9.29 18.94
C LEU A 116 3.95 8.04 19.75
N VAL A 117 4.58 7.03 19.14
CA VAL A 117 5.13 5.89 19.90
C VAL A 117 6.15 6.45 20.88
N PRO A 118 5.90 6.35 22.20
CA PRO A 118 6.82 6.88 23.19
C PRO A 118 8.18 6.22 22.98
N ASP A 119 9.24 7.03 23.10
CA ASP A 119 10.65 6.61 22.97
C ASP A 119 10.80 5.13 23.28
N ALA A 120 11.28 4.33 22.31
CA ALA A 120 11.39 2.87 22.42
C ALA A 120 12.19 2.37 23.66
N LYS A 121 12.74 3.31 24.43
CA LYS A 121 13.41 3.15 25.72
C LYS A 121 12.48 3.11 26.94
N LYS A 122 11.24 3.63 26.87
CA LYS A 122 10.37 3.86 28.06
C LYS A 122 9.37 2.75 28.37
N ALA A 123 9.09 1.83 27.44
CA ALA A 123 8.14 0.73 27.68
C ALA A 123 8.59 -0.58 27.03
N SER A 124 8.68 -1.65 27.83
CA SER A 124 8.96 -3.03 27.42
C SER A 124 7.78 -3.59 26.61
N GLY A 125 7.71 -3.24 25.33
CA GLY A 125 6.60 -3.58 24.43
C GLY A 125 6.47 -2.63 23.23
N SER A 126 7.06 -1.44 23.34
CA SER A 126 7.12 -0.44 22.25
C SER A 126 7.79 -0.98 20.97
N THR A 127 8.85 -1.79 21.12
CA THR A 127 9.63 -2.29 19.96
C THR A 127 8.87 -3.35 19.13
N PRO A 128 8.24 -4.39 19.73
CA PRO A 128 7.33 -5.30 18.99
C PRO A 128 6.18 -4.58 18.30
N VAL A 129 5.50 -3.69 19.01
CA VAL A 129 4.34 -2.96 18.47
C VAL A 129 4.76 -2.09 17.29
N LEU A 130 5.89 -1.38 17.41
CA LEU A 130 6.44 -0.59 16.31
C LEU A 130 6.83 -1.46 15.11
N ALA A 131 7.47 -2.60 15.34
CA ALA A 131 7.84 -3.54 14.28
C ALA A 131 6.59 -4.08 13.55
N ILE A 132 5.57 -4.51 14.29
CA ILE A 132 4.29 -4.98 13.74
C ILE A 132 3.66 -3.90 12.88
N THR A 133 3.54 -2.67 13.38
CA THR A 133 2.90 -1.58 12.63
C THR A 133 3.67 -1.24 11.36
N ILE A 134 5.00 -1.17 11.43
CA ILE A 134 5.86 -0.88 10.26
C ILE A 134 5.75 -1.97 9.20
N PHE A 135 5.90 -3.25 9.60
CA PHE A 135 5.78 -4.34 8.65
C PHE A 135 4.37 -4.42 8.06
N SER A 136 3.33 -4.27 8.87
CA SER A 136 1.93 -4.28 8.41
C SER A 136 1.67 -3.18 7.39
N PHE A 137 2.17 -1.97 7.65
CA PHE A 137 2.04 -0.83 6.75
C PHE A 137 2.75 -1.07 5.43
N LEU A 138 4.04 -1.47 5.46
CA LEU A 138 4.81 -1.72 4.24
C LEU A 138 4.21 -2.86 3.41
N LEU A 139 3.82 -3.96 4.06
CA LEU A 139 3.17 -5.08 3.41
C LEU A 139 1.83 -4.68 2.78
N THR A 140 1.05 -3.83 3.47
CA THR A 140 -0.22 -3.31 2.96
C THR A 140 -0.01 -2.39 1.75
N CYS A 141 1.01 -1.53 1.77
CA CYS A 141 1.37 -0.71 0.62
C CYS A 141 1.84 -1.55 -0.57
N LEU A 142 2.70 -2.54 -0.34
CA LEU A 142 3.16 -3.47 -1.38
C LEU A 142 1.98 -4.20 -2.01
N MET A 143 1.10 -4.73 -1.18
CA MET A 143 -0.13 -5.41 -1.58
C MET A 143 -1.04 -4.50 -2.40
N TYR A 144 -1.24 -3.25 -1.98
CA TYR A 144 -2.02 -2.27 -2.77
C TYR A 144 -1.45 -2.10 -4.18
N PHE A 145 -0.14 -1.85 -4.31
CA PHE A 145 0.49 -1.68 -5.62
C PHE A 145 0.40 -2.96 -6.47
N GLN A 146 0.49 -4.14 -5.84
CA GLN A 146 0.38 -5.44 -6.53
C GLN A 146 -1.04 -5.63 -7.06
N CYS A 147 -2.03 -5.41 -6.20
CA CYS A 147 -3.45 -5.49 -6.56
C CYS A 147 -3.81 -4.48 -7.65
N PHE A 148 -3.27 -3.25 -7.61
CA PHE A 148 -3.51 -2.24 -8.64
C PHE A 148 -2.94 -2.70 -9.99
N ASN A 149 -1.68 -3.13 -10.02
CA ASN A 149 -1.03 -3.61 -11.24
C ASN A 149 -1.74 -4.84 -11.83
N PHE A 150 -2.22 -5.74 -10.98
CA PHE A 150 -3.03 -6.89 -11.41
C PHE A 150 -4.38 -6.45 -11.98
N SER A 151 -5.10 -5.58 -11.29
CA SER A 151 -6.42 -5.09 -11.68
C SER A 151 -6.37 -4.31 -13.00
N ALA A 152 -5.39 -3.43 -13.15
CA ALA A 152 -5.16 -2.66 -14.37
C ALA A 152 -4.84 -3.57 -15.56
N LYS A 153 -3.96 -4.56 -15.39
CA LYS A 153 -3.68 -5.57 -16.44
C LYS A 153 -4.90 -6.39 -16.82
N LYS A 154 -5.68 -6.84 -15.83
CA LYS A 154 -6.88 -7.66 -16.07
C LYS A 154 -7.90 -6.88 -16.90
N ARG A 155 -8.20 -5.65 -16.51
CA ARG A 155 -9.15 -4.79 -17.24
C ARG A 155 -8.64 -4.39 -18.63
N LEU A 156 -7.34 -4.13 -18.79
CA LEU A 156 -6.77 -3.89 -20.13
C LEU A 156 -6.96 -5.07 -21.08
N LYS A 157 -6.82 -6.31 -20.58
CA LYS A 157 -7.08 -7.53 -21.37
C LYS A 157 -8.56 -7.74 -21.71
N GLU A 158 -9.48 -7.26 -20.87
CA GLU A 158 -10.92 -7.35 -21.11
C GLU A 158 -11.41 -6.34 -22.16
N ILE A 159 -10.63 -5.28 -22.43
CA ILE A 159 -11.00 -4.20 -23.37
C ILE A 159 -10.25 -4.31 -24.71
N ALA A 160 -9.14 -5.05 -24.75
CA ALA A 160 -8.36 -5.35 -25.97
C ALA A 160 -9.00 -6.50 -26.76
#